data_AF-A0A212D3P9-F1
#
_entry.id   AF-A0A212D3P9-F1
#
_cell.length_a   1.000
_cell.length_b   1.000
_cell.length_c   1.000
_cell.angle_alpha   90.00
_cell.angle_beta   90.00
_cell.angle_gamma   90.00
#
_symmetry.space_group_name_H-M   'P 1'
#
loop_
_entity.id
_entity.type
_entity.pdbx_description
1 polymer ?
#
loop_
_entity_poly.entity_id
_entity_poly.type
_entity_poly.pdbx_seq_one_letter_code
_entity_poly.pdbx_strand_id
1 'polypeptide(L)'
;TYNVDRDVPDSAGTSTAYLCGIKTNMRTIGVSAAARFDQCNTTRGNEVTSVMNRAKKAGKSVGVVTTTRVQDASPAGAYAHTVNRDWFSDADLPADAQTYGCQDIATQLIYNMDIDVILGGGRKYMFPEGTPDPEYPHDASENGVRKDKRNLVQEWQAKHQGAQYVWNRTALLQASTDFSVTHLMGLFQPGEMAYDIFRDHTTDPSLEEMTEAALRVLSRNPRGFFLFVEGGRIDHGHHANIAYRALTETIMFDNAIAKASQLTSEADTLTLVTADHSHVFTFGGYPLRGTSIFGLADGKASDHKSYTTLLYGNGPGTYQTPTGGFREVWFWLPDFREA
;
A
#
# COMPACT_ATOMS: atom_id res chain seq x y z
N THR A 1 3.94 11.06 -14.72
CA THR A 1 3.30 11.22 -13.40
C THR A 1 4.04 12.21 -12.48
N TYR A 2 4.76 13.21 -13.03
CA TYR A 2 5.65 14.11 -12.27
C TYR A 2 5.02 14.69 -10.98
N ASN A 3 5.81 14.76 -9.90
CA ASN A 3 5.52 15.61 -8.73
C ASN A 3 5.99 17.04 -9.02
N VAL A 4 5.50 18.03 -8.29
CA VAL A 4 5.81 19.44 -8.59
C VAL A 4 7.31 19.72 -8.60
N ASP A 5 8.09 19.02 -7.76
CA ASP A 5 9.53 19.18 -7.60
C ASP A 5 10.37 18.06 -8.23
N ARG A 6 9.76 17.02 -8.83
CA ARG A 6 10.46 15.85 -9.40
C ARG A 6 9.76 15.27 -10.63
N ASP A 7 10.53 15.06 -11.70
CA ASP A 7 10.03 14.45 -12.95
C ASP A 7 9.67 12.97 -12.77
N VAL A 8 10.50 12.23 -12.04
CA VAL A 8 10.22 10.87 -11.55
C VAL A 8 9.65 11.01 -10.14
N PRO A 9 8.36 10.73 -9.94
CA PRO A 9 7.69 11.00 -8.67
C PRO A 9 7.94 9.89 -7.63
N ASP A 10 7.37 10.07 -6.44
CA ASP A 10 7.12 8.99 -5.48
C ASP A 10 5.61 8.80 -5.20
N SER A 11 5.26 7.71 -4.52
CA SER A 11 3.88 7.35 -4.16
C SER A 11 3.15 8.39 -3.30
N ALA A 12 3.86 9.16 -2.47
CA ALA A 12 3.23 10.19 -1.62
C ALA A 12 2.73 11.39 -2.43
N GLY A 13 3.60 11.93 -3.29
CA GLY A 13 3.21 13.08 -4.09
C GLY A 13 2.15 12.73 -5.12
N THR A 14 2.17 11.49 -5.65
CA THR A 14 1.16 10.99 -6.61
C THR A 14 -0.16 10.66 -5.94
N SER A 15 -0.18 10.10 -4.72
CA SER A 15 -1.43 9.83 -3.98
C SER A 15 -2.21 11.10 -3.72
N THR A 16 -1.53 12.20 -3.40
CA THR A 16 -2.15 13.52 -3.31
C THR A 16 -2.78 13.96 -4.65
N ALA A 17 -2.13 13.66 -5.77
CA ALA A 17 -2.65 14.01 -7.08
C ALA A 17 -3.93 13.23 -7.42
N TYR A 18 -3.93 11.89 -7.33
CA TYR A 18 -5.09 11.09 -7.75
C TYR A 18 -6.19 10.96 -6.67
N LEU A 19 -5.89 11.20 -5.39
CA LEU A 19 -6.90 11.18 -4.31
C LEU A 19 -7.39 12.57 -3.90
N CYS A 20 -6.58 13.62 -4.01
CA CYS A 20 -6.98 14.98 -3.64
C CYS A 20 -7.24 15.89 -4.85
N GLY A 21 -6.70 15.56 -6.03
CA GLY A 21 -6.84 16.34 -7.26
C GLY A 21 -5.82 17.48 -7.39
N ILE A 22 -4.75 17.48 -6.59
CA ILE A 22 -3.72 18.53 -6.58
C ILE A 22 -2.35 17.85 -6.55
N LYS A 23 -1.44 18.25 -7.44
CA LYS A 23 -0.04 17.78 -7.39
C LYS A 23 0.69 18.43 -6.22
N THR A 24 1.59 17.67 -5.61
CA THR A 24 2.45 18.15 -4.53
C THR A 24 3.89 17.73 -4.71
N ASN A 25 4.72 18.01 -3.70
CA ASN A 25 6.13 17.68 -3.67
C ASN A 25 6.35 16.23 -3.24
N MET A 26 7.45 15.65 -3.70
CA MET A 26 7.87 14.28 -3.37
C MET A 26 7.88 14.07 -1.84
N ARG A 27 7.47 12.87 -1.40
CA ARG A 27 7.43 12.40 0.00
C ARG A 27 6.45 13.12 0.93
N THR A 28 5.61 14.02 0.39
CA THR A 28 4.53 14.69 1.14
C THR A 28 3.17 14.12 0.74
N ILE A 29 2.24 14.02 1.69
CA ILE A 29 0.93 13.38 1.51
C ILE A 29 -0.17 14.36 1.90
N GLY A 30 -1.17 14.54 1.03
CA GLY A 30 -2.37 15.29 1.36
C GLY A 30 -2.11 16.77 1.65
N VAL A 31 -0.97 17.32 1.26
CA VAL A 31 -0.64 18.75 1.39
C VAL A 31 -0.31 19.33 0.02
N SER A 32 -0.52 20.63 -0.18
CA SER A 32 -0.17 21.33 -1.42
C SER A 32 1.36 21.46 -1.57
N ALA A 33 1.81 21.80 -2.78
CA ALA A 33 3.24 22.03 -3.05
C ALA A 33 3.84 23.26 -2.33
N ALA A 34 3.05 24.02 -1.56
CA ALA A 34 3.58 25.04 -0.66
C ALA A 34 4.20 24.43 0.61
N ALA A 35 3.78 23.23 1.00
CA ALA A 35 4.43 22.47 2.06
C ALA A 35 5.82 21.96 1.62
N ARG A 36 6.70 21.67 2.58
CA ARG A 36 8.08 21.21 2.33
C ARG A 36 8.32 19.90 3.05
N PHE A 37 8.96 18.97 2.34
CA PHE A 37 9.33 17.67 2.89
C PHE A 37 10.06 17.83 4.23
N ASP A 38 9.61 17.06 5.22
CA ASP A 38 10.18 16.98 6.57
C ASP A 38 10.18 18.30 7.38
N GLN A 39 9.36 19.29 6.97
CA GLN A 39 9.23 20.57 7.68
C GLN A 39 7.82 20.75 8.22
N CYS A 40 7.56 20.25 9.43
CA CYS A 40 6.22 20.22 10.02
C CYS A 40 5.53 21.59 10.08
N ASN A 41 6.30 22.65 10.33
CA ASN A 41 5.79 24.03 10.37
C ASN A 41 5.20 24.52 9.03
N THR A 42 5.41 23.79 7.93
CA THR A 42 4.84 24.09 6.60
C THR A 42 3.57 23.30 6.28
N THR A 43 3.08 22.45 7.18
CA THR A 43 1.86 21.65 6.98
C THR A 43 0.60 22.52 7.02
N ARG A 44 0.48 23.35 8.06
CA ARG A 44 -0.77 24.05 8.38
C ARG A 44 -1.15 25.08 7.32
N GLY A 45 -2.38 25.00 6.83
CA GLY A 45 -2.90 25.86 5.76
C GLY A 45 -2.64 25.30 4.35
N ASN A 46 -1.89 24.20 4.25
CA ASN A 46 -1.59 23.54 2.98
C ASN A 46 -2.30 22.20 2.84
N GLU A 47 -3.11 21.76 3.80
CA GLU A 47 -3.87 20.51 3.73
C GLU A 47 -4.87 20.54 2.56
N VAL A 48 -4.89 19.45 1.78
CA VAL A 48 -5.80 19.29 0.63
C VAL A 48 -6.69 18.07 0.84
N THR A 49 -8.01 18.29 0.85
CA THR A 49 -8.99 17.25 1.21
C THR A 49 -9.18 16.21 0.08
N SER A 50 -9.04 14.93 0.41
CA SER A 50 -9.24 13.83 -0.53
C SER A 50 -10.70 13.72 -1.03
N VAL A 51 -10.90 13.03 -2.15
CA VAL A 51 -12.23 12.65 -2.66
C VAL A 51 -12.91 11.69 -1.68
N MET A 52 -12.15 10.80 -1.02
CA MET A 52 -12.68 9.92 0.02
C MET A 52 -13.27 10.70 1.20
N ASN A 53 -12.55 11.70 1.71
CA ASN A 53 -13.05 12.57 2.79
C ASN A 53 -14.31 13.34 2.36
N ARG A 54 -14.33 13.83 1.11
CA ARG A 54 -15.53 14.47 0.53
C ARG A 54 -16.70 13.50 0.39
N ALA A 55 -16.46 12.25 -0.01
CA ALA A 55 -17.48 11.21 -0.09
C ALA A 55 -18.08 10.92 1.29
N LYS A 56 -17.24 10.79 2.33
CA LYS A 56 -17.71 10.62 3.72
C LYS A 56 -18.56 11.79 4.18
N LYS A 57 -18.13 13.03 3.91
CA LYS A 57 -18.91 14.25 4.21
C LYS A 57 -20.26 14.30 3.47
N ALA A 58 -20.35 13.68 2.29
CA ALA A 58 -21.60 13.52 1.55
C ALA A 58 -22.48 12.36 2.04
N GLY A 59 -22.09 11.68 3.14
CA GLY A 59 -22.83 10.59 3.76
C GLY A 59 -22.60 9.22 3.12
N LYS A 60 -21.64 9.09 2.20
CA LYS A 60 -21.20 7.78 1.67
C LYS A 60 -20.35 7.05 2.71
N SER A 61 -20.39 5.73 2.68
CA SER A 61 -19.40 4.93 3.40
C SER A 61 -18.08 4.93 2.65
N VAL A 62 -16.96 4.79 3.35
CA VAL A 62 -15.64 4.85 2.74
C VAL A 62 -14.74 3.73 3.20
N GLY A 63 -13.92 3.21 2.29
CA GLY A 63 -12.97 2.14 2.62
C GLY A 63 -11.61 2.28 1.94
N VAL A 64 -10.61 1.74 2.63
CA VAL A 64 -9.21 1.64 2.20
C VAL A 64 -8.80 0.17 2.29
N VAL A 65 -8.30 -0.38 1.18
CA VAL A 65 -7.81 -1.75 1.07
C VAL A 65 -6.44 -1.72 0.38
N THR A 66 -5.43 -2.35 0.97
CA THR A 66 -4.08 -2.41 0.39
C THR A 66 -3.33 -3.66 0.84
N THR A 67 -2.36 -4.13 0.06
CA THR A 67 -1.38 -5.13 0.48
C THR A 67 -0.16 -4.54 1.22
N THR A 68 -0.09 -3.22 1.36
CA THR A 68 0.95 -2.54 2.16
C THR A 68 0.46 -2.30 3.58
N ARG A 69 1.22 -1.51 4.35
CA ARG A 69 0.73 -0.93 5.59
C ARG A 69 -0.42 0.02 5.25
N VAL A 70 -1.52 0.01 6.01
CA VAL A 70 -2.58 1.00 5.79
C VAL A 70 -2.12 2.45 6.02
N GLN A 71 -0.95 2.62 6.66
CA GLN A 71 -0.22 3.88 6.86
C GLN A 71 0.79 4.21 5.76
N ASP A 72 0.94 3.38 4.72
CA ASP A 72 1.82 3.70 3.59
C ASP A 72 1.27 4.87 2.76
N ALA A 73 2.10 5.43 1.88
CA ALA A 73 1.84 6.71 1.24
C ALA A 73 0.60 6.73 0.34
N SER A 74 0.33 5.66 -0.38
CA SER A 74 -0.83 5.53 -1.26
C SER A 74 -2.16 5.51 -0.48
N PRO A 75 -2.38 4.60 0.50
CA PRO A 75 -3.60 4.62 1.31
C PRO A 75 -3.69 5.88 2.17
N ALA A 76 -2.57 6.37 2.72
CA ALA A 76 -2.53 7.59 3.51
C ALA A 76 -2.99 8.83 2.73
N GLY A 77 -2.78 8.90 1.41
CA GLY A 77 -3.33 9.98 0.58
C GLY A 77 -4.85 10.12 0.64
N ALA A 78 -5.56 9.08 1.10
CA ALA A 78 -7.01 9.12 1.26
C ALA A 78 -7.45 9.86 2.54
N TYR A 79 -6.61 9.95 3.57
CA TYR A 79 -7.02 10.44 4.90
C TYR A 79 -6.01 11.33 5.62
N ALA A 80 -4.73 11.27 5.29
CA ALA A 80 -3.64 11.93 6.01
C ALA A 80 -3.20 13.24 5.34
N HIS A 81 -2.63 14.11 6.16
CA HIS A 81 -1.92 15.34 5.79
C HIS A 81 -0.56 15.31 6.51
N THR A 82 0.52 15.04 5.78
CA THR A 82 1.87 14.99 6.36
C THR A 82 2.91 15.48 5.36
N VAL A 83 3.92 16.16 5.90
CA VAL A 83 5.11 16.58 5.15
C VAL A 83 6.18 15.49 5.06
N ASN A 84 6.00 14.35 5.72
CA ASN A 84 6.90 13.22 5.61
C ASN A 84 6.10 11.91 5.66
N ARG A 85 6.16 11.16 4.55
CA ARG A 85 5.53 9.84 4.41
C ARG A 85 6.08 8.77 5.35
N ASP A 86 7.26 8.98 5.94
CA ASP A 86 7.89 8.01 6.83
C ASP A 86 7.39 8.10 8.27
N TRP A 87 6.52 9.07 8.60
CA TRP A 87 5.98 9.27 9.95
C TRP A 87 4.84 8.30 10.27
N PHE A 88 5.10 7.00 10.21
CA PHE A 88 4.07 5.95 10.36
C PHE A 88 3.45 5.94 11.76
N SER A 89 4.28 6.05 12.79
CA SER A 89 3.91 6.17 14.21
C SER A 89 4.62 7.35 14.88
N ASP A 90 4.26 7.64 16.13
CA ASP A 90 4.92 8.68 16.92
C ASP A 90 6.42 8.41 17.15
N ALA A 91 6.86 7.14 17.04
CA ALA A 91 8.26 6.77 17.14
C ALA A 91 9.13 7.32 15.99
N ASP A 92 8.51 7.63 14.85
CA ASP A 92 9.14 8.13 13.62
C ASP A 92 9.15 9.66 13.54
N LEU A 93 8.37 10.34 14.39
CA LEU A 93 8.31 11.80 14.44
C LEU A 93 9.56 12.37 15.11
N PRO A 94 10.25 13.34 14.49
CA PRO A 94 11.28 14.09 15.18
C PRO A 94 10.68 14.99 16.26
N ALA A 95 11.47 15.36 17.26
CA ALA A 95 10.99 16.09 18.45
C ALA A 95 10.37 17.47 18.11
N ASP A 96 10.87 18.13 17.06
CA ASP A 96 10.34 19.40 16.57
C ASP A 96 8.97 19.24 15.89
N ALA A 97 8.76 18.16 15.12
CA ALA A 97 7.46 17.87 14.50
C ALA A 97 6.34 17.72 15.54
N GLN A 98 6.62 17.09 16.68
CA GLN A 98 5.68 17.00 17.80
C GLN A 98 5.36 18.39 18.40
N THR A 99 6.36 19.26 18.48
CA THR A 99 6.21 20.64 18.99
C THR A 99 5.29 21.47 18.10
N TYR A 100 5.39 21.29 16.77
CA TYR A 100 4.54 21.97 15.79
C TYR A 100 3.17 21.30 15.59
N GLY A 101 2.90 20.21 16.31
CA GLY A 101 1.60 19.52 16.29
C GLY A 101 1.36 18.62 15.09
N CYS A 102 2.42 18.20 14.35
CA CYS A 102 2.25 17.14 13.37
C CYS A 102 1.96 15.82 14.07
N GLN A 103 0.97 15.10 13.52
CA GLN A 103 0.57 13.79 14.00
C GLN A 103 1.12 12.71 13.08
N ASP A 104 1.46 11.57 13.66
CA ASP A 104 1.83 10.38 12.91
C ASP A 104 0.65 9.85 12.08
N ILE A 105 0.95 9.15 10.98
CA ILE A 105 -0.05 8.68 10.02
C ILE A 105 -1.03 7.71 10.69
N ALA A 106 -0.58 6.85 11.62
CA ALA A 106 -1.46 5.95 12.36
C ALA A 106 -2.47 6.71 13.25
N THR A 107 -2.05 7.78 13.93
CA THR A 107 -2.98 8.68 14.65
C THR A 107 -3.97 9.32 13.66
N GLN A 108 -3.47 9.84 12.54
CA GLN A 108 -4.32 10.48 11.53
C GLN A 108 -5.36 9.54 10.92
N LEU A 109 -5.03 8.25 10.72
CA LEU A 109 -5.93 7.21 10.22
C LEU A 109 -7.23 7.13 11.02
N ILE A 110 -7.14 7.24 12.35
CA ILE A 110 -8.31 7.06 13.23
C ILE A 110 -8.94 8.38 13.65
N TYR A 111 -8.28 9.55 13.45
CA TYR A 111 -8.78 10.85 13.92
C TYR A 111 -9.18 11.84 12.83
N ASN A 112 -8.56 11.82 11.64
CA ASN A 112 -8.82 12.84 10.63
C ASN A 112 -10.23 12.74 10.02
N MET A 113 -10.72 11.51 9.90
CA MET A 113 -12.06 11.23 9.39
C MET A 113 -12.54 9.88 9.87
N ASP A 114 -13.85 9.66 9.72
CA ASP A 114 -14.45 8.36 9.93
C ASP A 114 -14.27 7.49 8.68
N ILE A 115 -13.75 6.28 8.85
CA ILE A 115 -13.49 5.31 7.78
C ILE A 115 -14.18 4.00 8.15
N ASP A 116 -15.15 3.58 7.34
CA ASP A 116 -15.99 2.42 7.59
C ASP A 116 -15.21 1.11 7.43
N VAL A 117 -14.25 1.04 6.49
CA VAL A 117 -13.44 -0.16 6.25
C VAL A 117 -11.95 0.19 6.08
N ILE A 118 -11.09 -0.44 6.87
CA ILE A 118 -9.62 -0.30 6.80
C ILE A 118 -9.02 -1.70 6.74
N LEU A 119 -8.47 -2.12 5.60
CA LEU A 119 -7.90 -3.45 5.41
C LEU A 119 -6.48 -3.39 4.82
N GLY A 120 -5.54 -4.08 5.46
CA GLY A 120 -4.16 -4.20 4.97
C GLY A 120 -3.21 -4.66 6.07
N GLY A 121 -1.93 -4.30 5.98
CA GLY A 121 -0.96 -4.50 7.05
C GLY A 121 -0.83 -3.29 7.98
N GLY A 122 0.21 -3.28 8.81
CA GLY A 122 0.59 -2.13 9.64
C GLY A 122 0.15 -2.20 11.10
N ARG A 123 0.04 -3.39 11.69
CA ARG A 123 -0.34 -3.56 13.11
C ARG A 123 0.59 -2.82 14.06
N LYS A 124 1.91 -2.91 13.85
CA LYS A 124 2.90 -2.45 14.85
C LYS A 124 2.80 -0.96 15.19
N TYR A 125 2.35 -0.14 14.24
CA TYR A 125 2.19 1.32 14.42
C TYR A 125 0.98 1.70 15.28
N MET A 126 0.09 0.75 15.57
CA MET A 126 -1.16 0.97 16.29
C MET A 126 -1.08 0.66 17.79
N PHE A 127 -0.02 -0.03 18.23
CA PHE A 127 0.10 -0.56 19.58
C PHE A 127 1.32 0.01 20.35
N PRO A 128 1.22 0.12 21.69
CA PRO A 128 2.33 0.54 22.55
C PRO A 128 3.60 -0.27 22.34
N GLU A 129 4.76 0.38 22.52
CA GLU A 129 6.07 -0.26 22.50
C GLU A 129 6.10 -1.52 23.35
N GLY A 130 6.51 -2.64 22.76
CA GLY A 130 6.63 -3.94 23.44
C GLY A 130 5.34 -4.76 23.51
N THR A 131 4.22 -4.29 22.95
CA THR A 131 3.00 -5.10 22.81
C THR A 131 3.26 -6.24 21.82
N PRO A 132 3.15 -7.53 22.22
CA PRO A 132 3.41 -8.65 21.32
C PRO A 132 2.46 -8.67 20.12
N ASP A 133 3.00 -8.89 18.91
CA ASP A 133 2.16 -9.10 17.73
C ASP A 133 1.36 -10.42 17.88
N PRO A 134 0.06 -10.45 17.55
CA PRO A 134 -0.76 -11.64 17.74
C PRO A 134 -0.36 -12.83 16.88
N GLU A 135 0.32 -12.61 15.75
CA GLU A 135 0.76 -13.65 14.83
C GLU A 135 2.23 -14.04 15.06
N TYR A 136 3.05 -13.08 15.49
CA TYR A 136 4.47 -13.28 15.79
C TYR A 136 4.83 -12.97 17.25
N PRO A 137 4.20 -13.63 18.26
CA PRO A 137 4.37 -13.28 19.67
C PRO A 137 5.79 -13.55 20.23
N HIS A 138 6.63 -14.23 19.45
CA HIS A 138 8.01 -14.58 19.81
C HIS A 138 9.05 -13.76 19.07
N ASP A 139 8.64 -12.86 18.16
CA ASP A 139 9.54 -11.96 17.45
C ASP A 139 9.35 -10.52 17.96
N ALA A 140 10.29 -10.08 18.81
CA ALA A 140 10.23 -8.74 19.37
C ALA A 140 10.35 -7.62 18.33
N SER A 141 10.84 -7.90 17.12
CA SER A 141 10.93 -6.91 16.04
C SER A 141 9.57 -6.58 15.41
N GLU A 142 8.56 -7.44 15.63
CA GLU A 142 7.20 -7.27 15.13
C GLU A 142 6.25 -6.65 16.16
N ASN A 143 6.72 -6.46 17.39
CA ASN A 143 5.94 -5.85 18.46
C ASN A 143 5.51 -4.41 18.13
N GLY A 144 4.48 -3.94 18.84
CA GLY A 144 4.07 -2.54 18.82
C GLY A 144 5.25 -1.60 19.04
N VAL A 145 5.21 -0.42 18.39
CA VAL A 145 6.33 0.54 18.38
C VAL A 145 5.99 1.91 18.99
N ARG A 146 4.74 2.15 19.38
CA ARG A 146 4.30 3.48 19.83
C ARG A 146 4.91 3.89 21.17
N LYS A 147 5.59 5.03 21.22
CA LYS A 147 6.27 5.55 22.43
C LYS A 147 5.30 6.31 23.34
N ASP A 148 4.21 6.82 22.78
CA ASP A 148 3.12 7.50 23.48
C ASP A 148 2.21 6.57 24.30
N LYS A 149 2.46 5.25 24.24
CA LYS A 149 1.73 4.19 24.95
C LYS A 149 0.25 4.09 24.59
N ARG A 150 -0.15 4.63 23.44
CA ARG A 150 -1.55 4.58 22.98
C ARG A 150 -1.84 3.26 22.27
N ASN A 151 -3.06 2.76 22.45
CA ASN A 151 -3.60 1.66 21.67
C ASN A 151 -4.65 2.24 20.72
N LEU A 152 -4.21 2.54 19.50
CA LEU A 152 -5.04 3.22 18.50
C LEU A 152 -6.18 2.33 17.99
N VAL A 153 -6.01 1.01 18.00
CA VAL A 153 -7.12 0.08 17.68
C VAL A 153 -8.23 0.22 18.71
N GLN A 154 -7.88 0.22 20.00
CA GLN A 154 -8.86 0.38 21.07
C GLN A 154 -9.52 1.76 21.04
N GLU A 155 -8.75 2.82 20.78
CA GLU A 155 -9.29 4.18 20.61
C GLU A 155 -10.28 4.26 19.45
N TRP A 156 -9.96 3.63 18.30
CA TRP A 156 -10.86 3.55 17.15
C TRP A 156 -12.13 2.76 17.47
N GLN A 157 -12.03 1.60 18.11
CA GLN A 157 -13.20 0.80 18.50
C GLN A 157 -14.13 1.58 19.44
N ALA A 158 -13.58 2.37 20.37
CA ALA A 158 -14.37 3.16 21.29
C ALA A 158 -15.17 4.29 20.62
N LYS A 159 -14.79 4.72 19.41
CA LYS A 159 -15.47 5.78 18.66
C LYS A 159 -16.69 5.32 17.87
N HIS A 160 -16.83 4.03 17.60
CA HIS A 160 -17.82 3.52 16.65
C HIS A 160 -18.63 2.36 17.24
N GLN A 161 -19.97 2.49 17.24
CA GLN A 161 -20.84 1.36 17.57
C GLN A 161 -20.82 0.35 16.42
N GLY A 162 -20.59 -0.94 16.74
CA GLY A 162 -20.44 -1.98 15.72
C GLY A 162 -19.05 -2.00 15.08
N ALA A 163 -18.03 -1.48 15.78
CA ALA A 163 -16.63 -1.58 15.37
C ALA A 163 -16.05 -2.97 15.64
N GLN A 164 -15.48 -3.58 14.61
CA GLN A 164 -14.78 -4.86 14.71
C GLN A 164 -13.33 -4.69 14.28
N TYR A 165 -12.41 -5.07 15.16
CA TYR A 165 -11.01 -5.26 14.81
C TYR A 165 -10.73 -6.74 14.55
N VAL A 166 -10.03 -7.04 13.47
CA VAL A 166 -9.60 -8.38 13.09
C VAL A 166 -8.13 -8.35 12.65
N TRP A 167 -7.40 -9.44 12.84
CA TRP A 167 -6.01 -9.54 12.42
C TRP A 167 -5.72 -10.76 11.53
N ASN A 168 -6.71 -11.62 11.29
CA ASN A 168 -6.58 -12.78 10.42
C ASN A 168 -7.78 -12.95 9.48
N ARG A 169 -7.57 -13.77 8.46
CA ARG A 169 -8.50 -14.08 7.37
C ARG A 169 -9.83 -14.63 7.87
N THR A 170 -9.82 -15.59 8.78
CA THR A 170 -11.06 -16.22 9.28
C THR A 170 -11.95 -15.19 9.97
N ALA A 171 -11.38 -14.36 10.82
CA ALA A 171 -12.10 -13.29 11.50
C ALA A 171 -12.60 -12.22 10.51
N LEU A 172 -11.82 -11.87 9.48
CA LEU A 172 -12.27 -10.98 8.41
C LEU A 172 -13.51 -11.52 7.69
N LEU A 173 -13.47 -12.78 7.27
CA LEU A 173 -14.58 -13.39 6.53
C LEU A 173 -15.85 -13.41 7.37
N GLN A 174 -15.76 -13.75 8.65
CA GLN A 174 -16.87 -13.70 9.59
C GLN A 174 -17.43 -12.27 9.74
N ALA A 175 -16.56 -11.30 10.07
CA ALA A 175 -16.95 -9.91 10.28
C ALA A 175 -17.60 -9.27 9.04
N SER A 176 -17.12 -9.61 7.83
CA SER A 176 -17.68 -9.09 6.57
C SER A 176 -19.14 -9.50 6.31
N THR A 177 -19.59 -10.59 6.93
CA THR A 177 -20.95 -11.12 6.79
C THR A 177 -21.86 -10.80 7.96
N ASP A 178 -21.31 -10.30 9.06
CA ASP A 178 -22.07 -9.86 10.21
C ASP A 178 -22.67 -8.47 9.94
N PHE A 179 -23.99 -8.36 9.96
CA PHE A 179 -24.71 -7.10 9.73
C PHE A 179 -24.61 -6.12 10.92
N SER A 180 -24.22 -6.59 12.10
CA SER A 180 -23.95 -5.73 13.24
C SER A 180 -22.61 -4.99 13.13
N VAL A 181 -21.70 -5.49 12.29
CA VAL A 181 -20.42 -4.83 11.97
C VAL A 181 -20.68 -3.70 10.99
N THR A 182 -20.51 -2.47 11.47
CA THR A 182 -20.65 -1.24 10.66
C THR A 182 -19.29 -0.63 10.31
N HIS A 183 -18.29 -0.88 11.17
CA HIS A 183 -16.92 -0.42 10.99
C HIS A 183 -15.98 -1.61 11.14
N LEU A 184 -15.06 -1.79 10.20
CA LEU A 184 -14.18 -2.95 10.13
C LEU A 184 -12.74 -2.52 9.93
N MET A 185 -11.88 -2.82 10.89
CA MET A 185 -10.43 -2.64 10.79
C MET A 185 -9.77 -4.02 10.79
N GLY A 186 -9.16 -4.38 9.67
CA GLY A 186 -8.41 -5.63 9.46
C GLY A 186 -6.94 -5.34 9.23
N LEU A 187 -6.09 -5.68 10.19
CA LEU A 187 -4.64 -5.48 10.09
C LEU A 187 -3.92 -6.83 10.12
N PHE A 188 -3.48 -7.30 8.96
CA PHE A 188 -3.09 -8.70 8.71
C PHE A 188 -1.61 -8.99 8.84
N GLN A 189 -0.75 -7.96 8.88
CA GLN A 189 0.68 -8.11 9.17
C GLN A 189 1.20 -6.95 10.04
N PRO A 190 2.33 -7.11 10.76
CA PRO A 190 2.94 -6.03 11.53
C PRO A 190 3.33 -4.84 10.64
N GLY A 191 3.95 -5.13 9.50
CA GLY A 191 4.33 -4.20 8.44
C GLY A 191 3.48 -4.40 7.19
N GLU A 192 4.10 -4.56 6.03
CA GLU A 192 3.43 -4.92 4.77
C GLU A 192 2.85 -6.33 4.85
N MET A 193 1.78 -6.59 4.09
CA MET A 193 1.33 -7.98 3.91
C MET A 193 2.37 -8.81 3.16
N ALA A 194 2.37 -10.13 3.30
CA ALA A 194 3.21 -10.99 2.47
C ALA A 194 2.92 -10.76 0.97
N TYR A 195 3.90 -10.98 0.09
CA TYR A 195 3.60 -11.15 -1.33
C TYR A 195 2.65 -12.35 -1.48
N ASP A 196 1.73 -12.31 -2.43
CA ASP A 196 0.68 -13.34 -2.59
C ASP A 196 1.28 -14.74 -2.78
N ILE A 197 2.44 -14.84 -3.46
CA ILE A 197 3.19 -16.10 -3.62
C ILE A 197 3.78 -16.68 -2.32
N PHE A 198 3.83 -15.89 -1.25
CA PHE A 198 4.31 -16.27 0.09
C PHE A 198 3.22 -16.15 1.15
N ARG A 199 1.99 -15.86 0.75
CA ARG A 199 0.87 -15.64 1.67
C ARG A 199 0.50 -16.94 2.37
N ASP A 200 0.28 -16.88 3.68
CA ASP A 200 -0.36 -17.98 4.38
C ASP A 200 -1.87 -17.92 4.12
N HIS A 201 -2.37 -18.84 3.29
CA HIS A 201 -3.78 -18.88 2.90
C HIS A 201 -4.75 -19.15 4.07
N THR A 202 -4.24 -19.52 5.25
CA THR A 202 -5.04 -19.77 6.46
C THR A 202 -5.17 -18.51 7.32
N THR A 203 -4.09 -17.74 7.49
CA THR A 203 -4.05 -16.54 8.35
C THR A 203 -4.26 -15.24 7.58
N ASP A 204 -3.81 -15.14 6.33
CA ASP A 204 -3.81 -13.89 5.56
C ASP A 204 -4.81 -13.89 4.40
N PRO A 205 -5.72 -12.90 4.33
CA PRO A 205 -6.61 -12.74 3.19
C PRO A 205 -5.85 -12.25 1.95
N SER A 206 -6.29 -12.67 0.77
CA SER A 206 -5.80 -12.07 -0.49
C SER A 206 -6.36 -10.65 -0.68
N LEU A 207 -5.78 -9.89 -1.62
CA LEU A 207 -6.33 -8.60 -2.01
C LEU A 207 -7.76 -8.71 -2.57
N GLU A 208 -8.04 -9.79 -3.30
CA GLU A 208 -9.38 -10.14 -3.77
C GLU A 208 -10.36 -10.32 -2.60
N GLU A 209 -9.97 -11.10 -1.58
CA GLU A 209 -10.80 -11.37 -0.40
C GLU A 209 -11.04 -10.12 0.45
N MET A 210 -10.01 -9.28 0.62
CA MET A 210 -10.16 -8.00 1.31
C MET A 210 -11.09 -7.05 0.54
N THR A 211 -11.00 -7.02 -0.79
CA THR A 211 -11.88 -6.20 -1.64
C THR A 211 -13.33 -6.66 -1.53
N GLU A 212 -13.58 -7.96 -1.60
CA GLU A 212 -14.92 -8.53 -1.39
C GLU A 212 -15.46 -8.23 0.01
N ALA A 213 -14.64 -8.39 1.05
CA ALA A 213 -15.03 -8.07 2.42
C ALA A 213 -15.40 -6.59 2.59
N ALA A 214 -14.61 -5.68 2.00
CA ALA A 214 -14.90 -4.25 2.02
C ALA A 214 -16.22 -3.94 1.32
N LEU A 215 -16.44 -4.49 0.13
CA LEU A 215 -17.67 -4.26 -0.64
C LEU A 215 -18.91 -4.79 0.10
N ARG A 216 -18.82 -5.92 0.81
CA ARG A 216 -19.92 -6.46 1.64
C ARG A 216 -20.34 -5.51 2.77
N VAL A 217 -19.40 -4.77 3.35
CA VAL A 217 -19.70 -3.78 4.40
C VAL A 217 -20.18 -2.46 3.79
N LEU A 218 -19.44 -1.94 2.80
CA LEU A 218 -19.69 -0.61 2.20
C LEU A 218 -20.99 -0.55 1.39
N SER A 219 -21.37 -1.62 0.69
CA SER A 219 -22.59 -1.68 -0.14
C SER A 219 -23.88 -1.59 0.67
N ARG A 220 -23.82 -1.74 1.99
CA ARG A 220 -24.98 -1.61 2.88
C ARG A 220 -25.49 -0.17 2.98
N ASN A 221 -24.65 0.82 2.66
CA ASN A 221 -25.04 2.22 2.72
C ASN A 221 -25.82 2.63 1.44
N PRO A 222 -27.11 2.99 1.53
CA PRO A 222 -27.92 3.36 0.36
C PRO A 222 -27.47 4.66 -0.31
N ARG A 223 -26.59 5.46 0.33
CA ARG A 223 -25.97 6.64 -0.29
C ARG A 223 -24.77 6.28 -1.17
N GLY A 224 -24.40 5.00 -1.22
CA GLY A 224 -23.24 4.47 -1.92
C GLY A 224 -21.94 4.62 -1.13
N PHE A 225 -20.82 4.33 -1.78
CA PHE A 225 -19.51 4.31 -1.14
C PHE A 225 -18.41 4.92 -2.00
N PHE A 226 -17.25 5.15 -1.38
CA PHE A 226 -15.96 5.30 -2.05
C PHE A 226 -15.02 4.19 -1.54
N LEU A 227 -14.34 3.49 -2.45
CA LEU A 227 -13.42 2.43 -2.09
C LEU A 227 -12.09 2.65 -2.81
N PHE A 228 -10.99 2.68 -2.06
CA PHE A 228 -9.63 2.63 -2.58
C PHE A 228 -9.09 1.20 -2.40
N VAL A 229 -8.62 0.59 -3.49
CA VAL A 229 -7.99 -0.74 -3.50
C VAL A 229 -6.61 -0.63 -4.16
N GLU A 230 -5.57 -1.14 -3.50
CA GLU A 230 -4.18 -1.02 -3.96
C GLU A 230 -3.46 -2.38 -4.00
N GLY A 231 -2.92 -2.72 -5.18
CA GLY A 231 -1.88 -3.75 -5.34
C GLY A 231 -0.49 -3.21 -4.99
N GLY A 232 -0.30 -2.74 -3.76
CA GLY A 232 0.86 -1.89 -3.45
C GLY A 232 2.21 -2.61 -3.42
N ARG A 233 2.24 -3.96 -3.34
CA ARG A 233 3.52 -4.70 -3.43
C ARG A 233 4.01 -4.98 -4.85
N ILE A 234 3.26 -4.57 -5.88
CA ILE A 234 3.78 -4.53 -7.26
C ILE A 234 5.06 -3.67 -7.31
N ASP A 235 4.98 -2.49 -6.70
CA ASP A 235 6.08 -1.53 -6.57
C ASP A 235 7.27 -2.14 -5.82
N HIS A 236 7.03 -2.77 -4.68
CA HIS A 236 8.07 -3.45 -3.90
C HIS A 236 8.77 -4.58 -4.68
N GLY A 237 8.03 -5.33 -5.50
CA GLY A 237 8.59 -6.36 -6.38
C GLY A 237 9.54 -5.77 -7.41
N HIS A 238 9.16 -4.63 -8.00
CA HIS A 238 10.00 -3.90 -8.95
C HIS A 238 11.21 -3.25 -8.29
N HIS A 239 11.09 -2.66 -7.09
CA HIS A 239 12.22 -2.11 -6.35
C HIS A 239 13.27 -3.16 -5.98
N ALA A 240 12.85 -4.40 -5.75
CA ALA A 240 13.76 -5.52 -5.54
C ALA A 240 14.36 -6.07 -6.84
N ASN A 241 14.00 -5.55 -8.01
CA ASN A 241 14.28 -6.12 -9.34
C ASN A 241 13.80 -7.58 -9.48
N ILE A 242 12.75 -8.00 -8.78
CA ILE A 242 12.20 -9.35 -8.85
C ILE A 242 10.87 -9.29 -9.59
N ALA A 243 10.93 -9.32 -10.93
CA ALA A 243 9.74 -9.22 -11.78
C ALA A 243 8.70 -10.31 -11.50
N TYR A 244 9.12 -11.49 -11.04
CA TYR A 244 8.19 -12.55 -10.62
C TYR A 244 7.23 -12.07 -9.52
N ARG A 245 7.75 -11.36 -8.52
CA ARG A 245 6.93 -10.77 -7.43
C ARG A 245 6.03 -9.66 -7.97
N ALA A 246 6.59 -8.73 -8.75
CA ALA A 246 5.82 -7.61 -9.29
C ALA A 246 4.64 -8.07 -10.17
N LEU A 247 4.88 -9.03 -11.07
CA LEU A 247 3.86 -9.51 -12.00
C LEU A 247 2.82 -10.41 -11.33
N THR A 248 3.20 -11.20 -10.32
CA THR A 248 2.23 -12.01 -9.56
C THR A 248 1.34 -11.14 -8.67
N GLU A 249 1.88 -10.09 -8.05
CA GLU A 249 1.06 -9.05 -7.38
C GLU A 249 0.13 -8.34 -8.36
N THR A 250 0.58 -8.10 -9.60
CA THR A 250 -0.25 -7.48 -10.65
C THR A 250 -1.42 -8.39 -11.02
N ILE A 251 -1.21 -9.70 -11.10
CA ILE A 251 -2.29 -10.68 -11.33
C ILE A 251 -3.29 -10.67 -10.17
N MET A 252 -2.81 -10.65 -8.92
CA MET A 252 -3.71 -10.58 -7.75
C MET A 252 -4.50 -9.25 -7.70
N PHE A 253 -3.89 -8.13 -8.11
CA PHE A 253 -4.61 -6.86 -8.26
C PHE A 253 -5.68 -6.92 -9.37
N ASP A 254 -5.39 -7.54 -10.51
CA ASP A 254 -6.37 -7.77 -11.58
C ASP A 254 -7.53 -8.66 -11.13
N ASN A 255 -7.26 -9.71 -10.36
CA ASN A 255 -8.30 -10.54 -9.74
C ASN A 255 -9.21 -9.74 -8.79
N ALA A 256 -8.64 -8.82 -8.00
CA ALA A 256 -9.42 -7.93 -7.15
C ALA A 256 -10.30 -6.95 -7.95
N ILE A 257 -9.81 -6.44 -9.09
CA ILE A 257 -10.61 -5.64 -10.03
C ILE A 257 -11.77 -6.46 -10.60
N ALA A 258 -11.49 -7.68 -11.06
CA ALA A 258 -12.52 -8.58 -11.58
C ALA A 258 -13.58 -8.91 -10.50
N LYS A 259 -13.15 -9.13 -9.25
CA LYS A 259 -14.05 -9.33 -8.12
C LYS A 259 -14.93 -8.11 -7.84
N ALA A 260 -14.37 -6.91 -7.84
CA ALA A 260 -15.13 -5.69 -7.66
C ALA A 260 -16.19 -5.52 -8.77
N SER A 261 -15.83 -5.81 -10.03
CA SER A 261 -16.77 -5.79 -11.16
C SER A 261 -17.90 -6.80 -11.03
N GLN A 262 -17.70 -7.93 -10.35
CA GLN A 262 -18.76 -8.92 -10.10
C GLN A 262 -19.74 -8.45 -9.00
N LEU A 263 -19.29 -7.60 -8.09
CA LEU A 263 -20.03 -7.17 -6.90
C LEU A 263 -20.63 -5.76 -7.01
N THR A 264 -20.41 -5.09 -8.14
CA THR A 264 -20.88 -3.72 -8.38
C THR A 264 -21.50 -3.60 -9.77
N SER A 265 -22.31 -2.56 -9.98
CA SER A 265 -22.97 -2.29 -11.27
C SER A 265 -22.32 -1.09 -11.95
N GLU A 266 -21.91 -1.23 -13.20
CA GLU A 266 -21.39 -0.08 -13.97
C GLU A 266 -22.45 1.02 -14.20
N ALA A 267 -23.74 0.71 -13.98
CA ALA A 267 -24.82 1.70 -14.08
C ALA A 267 -24.78 2.76 -12.95
N ASP A 268 -24.18 2.44 -11.80
CA ASP A 268 -24.11 3.32 -10.63
C ASP A 268 -22.72 3.40 -9.97
N THR A 269 -21.76 2.61 -10.46
CA THR A 269 -20.39 2.53 -9.93
C THR A 269 -19.38 2.95 -10.99
N LEU A 270 -18.65 4.03 -10.71
CA LEU A 270 -17.48 4.44 -11.50
C LEU A 270 -16.22 3.75 -10.96
N THR A 271 -15.65 2.84 -11.76
CA THR A 271 -14.39 2.15 -11.45
C THR A 271 -13.25 2.73 -12.28
N LEU A 272 -12.18 3.19 -11.62
CA LEU A 272 -10.97 3.67 -12.26
C LEU A 272 -9.80 2.77 -11.86
N VAL A 273 -9.06 2.26 -12.85
CA VAL A 273 -7.82 1.51 -12.66
C VAL A 273 -6.68 2.35 -13.22
N THR A 274 -5.64 2.58 -12.41
CA THR A 274 -4.49 3.39 -12.80
C THR A 274 -3.27 2.95 -11.99
N ALA A 275 -2.10 3.46 -12.37
CA ALA A 275 -0.89 3.44 -11.54
C ALA A 275 -0.56 4.86 -11.07
N ASP A 276 0.13 4.94 -9.94
CA ASP A 276 0.67 6.18 -9.38
C ASP A 276 1.95 6.61 -10.13
N HIS A 277 2.81 5.65 -10.45
CA HIS A 277 3.94 5.78 -11.37
C HIS A 277 4.34 4.43 -12.00
N SER A 278 5.40 4.45 -12.81
CA SER A 278 5.96 3.26 -13.44
C SER A 278 7.32 2.92 -12.80
N HIS A 279 8.00 1.91 -13.34
CA HIS A 279 9.38 1.55 -12.99
C HIS A 279 10.23 1.52 -14.26
N VAL A 280 11.55 1.44 -14.09
CA VAL A 280 12.51 1.23 -15.19
C VAL A 280 12.49 -0.20 -15.72
N PHE A 281 11.34 -0.87 -15.68
CA PHE A 281 11.10 -2.24 -16.12
C PHE A 281 10.86 -2.27 -17.63
N THR A 282 11.48 -3.21 -18.32
CA THR A 282 11.39 -3.38 -19.78
C THR A 282 11.17 -4.84 -20.14
N PHE A 283 10.36 -5.08 -21.17
CA PHE A 283 10.16 -6.39 -21.80
C PHE A 283 10.63 -6.33 -23.26
N GLY A 284 11.60 -7.16 -23.63
CA GLY A 284 12.21 -7.17 -24.95
C GLY A 284 12.83 -8.53 -25.32
N GLY A 285 13.81 -8.52 -26.22
CA GLY A 285 14.56 -9.74 -26.59
C GLY A 285 13.89 -10.66 -27.61
N TYR A 286 12.87 -10.17 -28.33
CA TYR A 286 12.17 -10.88 -29.42
C TYR A 286 11.71 -12.32 -29.09
N PRO A 287 11.14 -12.62 -27.91
CA PRO A 287 10.74 -13.98 -27.56
C PRO A 287 9.61 -14.49 -28.46
N LEU A 288 9.61 -15.80 -28.70
CA LEU A 288 8.52 -16.48 -29.41
C LEU A 288 7.19 -16.36 -28.65
N ARG A 289 6.08 -16.36 -29.38
CA ARG A 289 4.75 -16.35 -28.76
C ARG A 289 4.55 -17.62 -27.92
N GLY A 290 4.11 -17.45 -26.67
CA GLY A 290 3.81 -18.54 -25.74
C GLY A 290 4.98 -18.95 -24.84
N THR A 291 6.16 -18.36 -25.02
CA THR A 291 7.27 -18.56 -24.07
C THR A 291 7.01 -17.86 -22.75
N SER A 292 7.55 -18.42 -21.66
CA SER A 292 7.49 -17.79 -20.34
C SER A 292 8.07 -16.38 -20.38
N ILE A 293 7.38 -15.42 -19.77
CA ILE A 293 7.87 -14.06 -19.60
C ILE A 293 9.13 -14.01 -18.70
N PHE A 294 9.36 -15.03 -17.88
CA PHE A 294 10.57 -15.13 -17.05
C PHE A 294 11.74 -15.84 -17.76
N GLY A 295 11.56 -16.19 -19.03
CA GLY A 295 12.54 -16.90 -19.83
C GLY A 295 13.69 -16.03 -20.33
N LEU A 296 14.70 -16.72 -20.87
CA LEU A 296 15.77 -16.11 -21.64
C LEU A 296 15.24 -15.64 -22.99
N ALA A 297 15.81 -14.54 -23.48
CA ALA A 297 15.61 -14.07 -24.84
C ALA A 297 16.33 -14.98 -25.85
N ASP A 298 15.88 -14.93 -27.11
CA ASP A 298 16.51 -15.71 -28.17
C ASP A 298 17.90 -15.15 -28.52
N GLY A 299 18.88 -16.05 -28.65
CA GLY A 299 20.26 -15.72 -29.00
C GLY A 299 21.16 -15.36 -27.80
N LYS A 300 22.30 -14.73 -28.11
CA LYS A 300 23.29 -14.29 -27.13
C LYS A 300 23.52 -12.79 -27.26
N ALA A 301 23.81 -12.13 -26.15
CA ALA A 301 24.25 -10.74 -26.14
C ALA A 301 25.65 -10.60 -26.79
N SER A 302 26.12 -9.36 -26.96
CA SER A 302 27.41 -9.06 -27.59
C SER A 302 28.61 -9.60 -26.82
N ASP A 303 28.46 -9.95 -25.54
CA ASP A 303 29.46 -10.63 -24.72
C ASP A 303 29.36 -12.16 -24.77
N HIS A 304 28.54 -12.69 -25.69
CA HIS A 304 28.25 -14.10 -25.91
C HIS A 304 27.52 -14.80 -24.74
N LYS A 305 26.93 -14.05 -23.80
CA LYS A 305 26.12 -14.61 -22.71
C LYS A 305 24.62 -14.57 -23.02
N SER A 306 23.85 -15.40 -22.32
CA SER A 306 22.39 -15.32 -22.35
C SER A 306 21.91 -14.05 -21.62
N TYR A 307 20.72 -13.59 -21.95
CA TYR A 307 20.04 -12.49 -21.25
C TYR A 307 18.54 -12.79 -21.15
N THR A 308 17.87 -12.21 -20.18
CA THR A 308 16.43 -12.37 -19.95
C THR A 308 15.61 -11.42 -20.82
N THR A 309 14.36 -11.81 -21.09
CA THR A 309 13.39 -10.94 -21.79
C THR A 309 12.94 -9.77 -20.92
N LEU A 310 12.93 -9.94 -19.59
CA LEU A 310 12.67 -8.89 -18.62
C LEU A 310 13.98 -8.29 -18.10
N LEU A 311 14.06 -6.97 -18.13
CA LEU A 311 15.21 -6.21 -17.65
C LEU A 311 14.75 -4.98 -16.86
N TYR A 312 15.67 -4.46 -16.04
CA TYR A 312 15.51 -3.18 -15.36
C TYR A 312 16.67 -2.26 -15.72
N GLY A 313 16.40 -0.97 -15.89
CA GLY A 313 17.43 0.03 -16.16
C GLY A 313 18.42 0.23 -15.00
N ASN A 314 17.98 0.04 -13.75
CA ASN A 314 18.80 0.10 -12.54
C ASN A 314 18.23 -0.82 -11.44
N GLY A 315 18.89 -0.89 -10.27
CA GLY A 315 18.41 -1.61 -9.09
C GLY A 315 19.32 -2.77 -8.65
N PRO A 316 18.95 -3.51 -7.58
CA PRO A 316 19.84 -4.46 -6.90
C PRO A 316 20.19 -5.70 -7.74
N GLY A 317 19.56 -5.88 -8.90
CA GLY A 317 19.90 -6.96 -9.83
C GLY A 317 21.30 -6.80 -10.46
N THR A 318 21.87 -5.59 -10.51
CA THR A 318 23.20 -5.36 -11.11
C THR A 318 24.34 -5.72 -10.15
N TYR A 319 25.28 -6.56 -10.55
CA TYR A 319 26.58 -6.67 -9.88
C TYR A 319 27.55 -5.58 -10.40
N GLN A 320 28.10 -4.75 -9.51
CA GLN A 320 29.26 -3.91 -9.82
C GLN A 320 30.52 -4.75 -9.68
N THR A 321 31.30 -4.88 -10.76
CA THR A 321 32.65 -5.43 -10.65
C THR A 321 33.63 -4.35 -10.15
N PRO A 322 34.71 -4.70 -9.42
CA PRO A 322 35.66 -3.72 -8.86
C PRO A 322 36.36 -2.80 -9.88
N THR A 323 36.24 -3.09 -11.18
CA THR A 323 36.88 -2.33 -12.27
C THR A 323 35.93 -1.35 -12.98
N GLY A 324 34.74 -1.06 -12.42
CA GLY A 324 33.85 -0.01 -12.92
C GLY A 324 33.06 -0.38 -14.18
N GLY A 325 33.04 -1.65 -14.57
CA GLY A 325 32.16 -2.17 -15.62
C GLY A 325 30.88 -2.78 -15.03
N PHE A 326 29.71 -2.35 -15.55
CA PHE A 326 28.44 -3.05 -15.30
C PHE A 326 28.49 -4.41 -15.98
N ARG A 327 28.64 -5.49 -15.20
CA ARG A 327 28.54 -6.84 -15.71
C ARG A 327 27.55 -7.61 -14.83
N GLU A 328 26.52 -8.09 -15.52
CA GLU A 328 25.51 -9.06 -15.08
C GLU A 328 24.40 -8.50 -14.19
N VAL A 329 23.18 -8.56 -14.76
CA VAL A 329 21.93 -8.50 -14.01
C VAL A 329 21.53 -9.96 -13.74
N TRP A 330 21.88 -10.50 -12.58
CA TRP A 330 21.42 -11.83 -12.18
C TRP A 330 20.06 -11.70 -11.51
N PHE A 331 19.02 -12.20 -12.15
CA PHE A 331 17.70 -12.31 -11.54
C PHE A 331 17.67 -13.55 -10.66
N TRP A 332 17.40 -13.34 -9.37
CA TRP A 332 17.10 -14.42 -8.42
C TRP A 332 15.77 -15.07 -8.80
N LEU A 333 15.84 -16.12 -9.62
CA LEU A 333 14.80 -17.13 -9.72
C LEU A 333 15.14 -18.26 -8.73
N PRO A 334 14.19 -18.74 -7.91
CA PRO A 334 14.44 -19.82 -6.93
C PRO A 334 15.01 -21.11 -7.54
N ASP A 335 14.78 -21.36 -8.83
CA ASP A 335 15.08 -22.66 -9.48
C ASP A 335 16.31 -22.69 -10.39
N PHE A 336 17.17 -21.66 -10.38
CA PHE A 336 18.40 -21.65 -11.21
C PHE A 336 19.68 -21.88 -10.41
N ARG A 337 19.66 -22.90 -9.54
CA ARG A 337 20.88 -23.61 -9.16
C ARG A 337 20.84 -24.97 -9.86
N GLU A 338 21.82 -25.21 -10.73
CA GLU A 338 22.07 -26.43 -11.49
C GLU A 338 21.34 -26.56 -12.84
N ALA A 339 22.02 -26.07 -13.89
CA ALA A 339 22.12 -26.73 -15.19
C ALA A 339 23.46 -26.36 -15.84
#